data_AF-A0A8D0FEU8-F1
#
_entry.id   AF-A0A8D0FEU8-F1
#
_cell.length_a   1.000
_cell.length_b   1.000
_cell.length_c   1.000
_cell.angle_alpha   90.00
_cell.angle_beta   90.00
_cell.angle_gamma   90.00
#
_symmetry.space_group_name_H-M   'P 1'
#
loop_
_entity.id
_entity.type
_entity.pdbx_description
1 polymer ?
#
loop_
_entity_poly.entity_id
_entity_poly.type
_entity_poly.pdbx_seq_one_letter_code
_entity_poly.pdbx_strand_id
1 'polypeptide(L)'
;LYEVVNGLMDRPDWAAALRMPLGILPCGSGNALAAAINCHAGLAPALGLSLLQNCAVLLCRGTPSPLDLVSVTTASGTRVFSFLSVAWGLVADVDIESERLRRLGPARFALGAAARLLALHTYRGRLSYLPAVPRSATADATAATEPATAAHVATADAALPRALSDLGLCAGTSSGPGTPEGDGGDWGDAGDTAAATKPHGVTSIPENTPKHPSPPAPPSPPGGPVDDLLVPLGQPVPPSWVTLEGDFVLVLAIYQSHLGAELVAAPRARPDDGLIHLCYVRAGVSRGALLRALLAMTRGGGGGGDVTGPPLARVPARAFRLEPLTPRGVLTVDGERVEYGPLQGQIHRGLARVLLTPAAP
;
A
#
# COMPACT_ATOMS: atom_id res chain seq x y z
N LEU A 1 10.45 9.16 0.14
CA LEU A 1 10.44 8.05 1.11
C LEU A 1 11.31 6.90 0.65
N TYR A 2 11.19 6.47 -0.60
CA TYR A 2 12.07 5.46 -1.22
C TYR A 2 13.55 5.67 -0.88
N GLU A 3 14.06 6.87 -1.15
CA GLU A 3 15.46 7.25 -0.83
C GLU A 3 15.80 7.16 0.66
N VAL A 4 14.86 7.53 1.54
CA VAL A 4 15.07 7.49 2.99
C VAL A 4 15.17 6.05 3.47
N VAL A 5 14.27 5.17 3.00
CA VAL A 5 14.28 3.74 3.38
C VAL A 5 15.56 3.07 2.90
N ASN A 6 15.93 3.26 1.63
CA ASN A 6 17.15 2.66 1.08
C ASN A 6 18.41 3.24 1.74
N GLY A 7 18.48 4.56 1.96
CA GLY A 7 19.59 5.18 2.68
C GLY A 7 19.73 4.71 4.14
N LEU A 8 18.64 4.34 4.81
CA LEU A 8 18.70 3.70 6.14
C LEU A 8 19.17 2.24 6.06
N MET A 9 18.81 1.53 4.99
CA MET A 9 19.18 0.13 4.74
C MET A 9 20.64 -0.06 4.31
N ASP A 10 21.23 0.94 3.68
CA ASP A 10 22.65 0.94 3.28
C ASP A 10 23.60 1.15 4.46
N ARG A 11 23.09 1.52 5.64
CA ARG A 11 23.91 1.73 6.84
C ARG A 11 24.40 0.40 7.42
N PRO A 12 25.60 0.35 8.01
CA PRO A 12 26.07 -0.82 8.76
C PRO A 12 25.16 -1.20 9.94
N ASP A 13 24.48 -0.21 10.55
CA ASP A 13 23.54 -0.35 11.66
C ASP A 13 22.07 -0.32 11.23
N TRP A 14 21.76 -0.69 9.98
CA TRP A 14 20.41 -0.62 9.38
C TRP A 14 19.29 -1.16 10.29
N ALA A 15 19.57 -2.26 11.00
CA ALA A 15 18.59 -2.93 11.86
C ALA A 15 18.17 -2.08 13.06
N ALA A 16 19.07 -1.22 13.56
CA ALA A 16 18.76 -0.22 14.57
C ALA A 16 18.16 1.03 13.93
N ALA A 17 18.71 1.47 12.79
CA ALA A 17 18.27 2.67 12.08
C ALA A 17 16.80 2.61 11.66
N LEU A 18 16.32 1.48 11.12
CA LEU A 18 14.92 1.28 10.73
C LEU A 18 13.94 1.17 11.91
N ARG A 19 14.43 1.10 13.16
CA ARG A 19 13.56 1.20 14.34
C ARG A 19 13.08 2.64 14.57
N MET A 20 13.71 3.64 13.94
CA MET A 20 13.23 5.01 13.95
C MET A 20 11.87 5.09 13.23
N PRO A 21 10.80 5.52 13.91
CA PRO A 21 9.48 5.65 13.28
C PRO A 21 9.50 6.75 12.21
N LEU A 22 9.02 6.43 11.02
CA LEU A 22 8.91 7.37 9.91
C LEU A 22 7.54 8.07 9.93
N GLY A 23 7.57 9.39 9.77
CA GLY A 23 6.39 10.23 9.62
C GLY A 23 6.18 10.65 8.17
N ILE A 24 4.95 10.56 7.65
CA ILE A 24 4.65 10.83 6.24
C ILE A 24 3.78 12.07 6.12
N LEU A 25 4.28 13.08 5.41
CA LEU A 25 3.52 14.27 5.01
C LEU A 25 3.48 14.35 3.47
N PRO A 26 2.29 14.32 2.85
CA PRO A 26 2.16 14.37 1.39
C PRO A 26 2.38 15.79 0.86
N CYS A 27 3.43 15.98 0.05
CA CYS A 27 3.80 17.30 -0.52
C CYS A 27 3.85 17.31 -2.06
N GLY A 28 3.20 16.35 -2.74
CA GLY A 28 3.26 16.23 -4.19
C GLY A 28 2.07 15.48 -4.80
N SER A 29 2.28 14.83 -5.94
CA SER A 29 1.26 14.02 -6.60
C SER A 29 1.33 12.52 -6.26
N GLY A 30 2.50 12.01 -5.85
CA GLY A 30 2.71 10.61 -5.45
C GLY A 30 2.46 10.38 -3.96
N ASN A 31 1.20 10.34 -3.55
CA ASN A 31 0.80 10.29 -2.12
C ASN A 31 0.12 8.97 -1.73
N ALA A 32 0.44 7.87 -2.41
CA ALA A 32 -0.23 6.59 -2.22
C ALA A 32 -0.15 6.09 -0.76
N LEU A 33 1.05 6.09 -0.16
CA LEU A 33 1.21 5.70 1.24
C LEU A 33 0.46 6.63 2.20
N ALA A 34 0.48 7.95 1.97
CA ALA A 34 -0.25 8.90 2.81
C ALA A 34 -1.78 8.64 2.78
N ALA A 35 -2.32 8.31 1.59
CA ALA A 35 -3.72 7.93 1.46
C ALA A 35 -4.03 6.58 2.12
N ALA A 36 -3.12 5.60 2.02
CA ALA A 36 -3.25 4.34 2.75
C ALA A 36 -3.26 4.54 4.27
N ILE A 37 -2.38 5.41 4.80
CA ILE A 37 -2.34 5.77 6.22
C ILE A 37 -3.64 6.47 6.65
N ASN A 38 -4.11 7.44 5.86
CA ASN A 38 -5.37 8.15 6.12
C ASN A 38 -6.56 7.17 6.18
N CYS A 39 -6.63 6.25 5.22
CA CYS A 39 -7.67 5.22 5.17
C CYS A 39 -7.55 4.24 6.35
N HIS A 40 -6.33 3.81 6.70
CA HIS A 40 -6.09 2.94 7.85
C HIS A 40 -6.54 3.57 9.18
N ALA A 41 -6.37 4.88 9.32
CA ALA A 41 -6.86 5.64 10.47
C ALA A 41 -8.39 5.81 10.51
N GLY A 42 -9.14 5.26 9.53
CA GLY A 42 -10.60 5.40 9.44
C GLY A 42 -11.06 6.80 9.03
N LEU A 43 -10.15 7.63 8.49
CA LEU A 43 -10.49 8.97 8.03
C LEU A 43 -11.10 8.91 6.63
N ALA A 44 -12.01 9.86 6.34
CA ALA A 44 -12.59 9.99 5.01
C ALA A 44 -11.50 10.16 3.94
N PRO A 45 -11.71 9.63 2.72
CA PRO A 45 -10.80 9.88 1.60
C PRO A 45 -10.56 11.37 1.41
N ALA A 46 -9.29 11.76 1.33
CA ALA A 46 -8.88 13.15 1.29
C ALA A 46 -7.79 13.35 0.24
N LEU A 47 -7.71 14.56 -0.32
CA LEU A 47 -6.73 14.97 -1.32
C LEU A 47 -6.11 16.32 -0.95
N GLY A 48 -4.97 16.64 -1.58
CA GLY A 48 -4.31 17.93 -1.44
C GLY A 48 -4.10 18.34 0.03
N LEU A 49 -4.54 19.55 0.38
CA LEU A 49 -4.38 20.11 1.71
C LEU A 49 -5.13 19.32 2.80
N SER A 50 -6.31 18.76 2.50
CA SER A 50 -7.06 17.96 3.47
C SER A 50 -6.29 16.68 3.83
N LEU A 51 -5.68 16.01 2.83
CA LEU A 51 -4.86 14.83 3.10
C LEU A 51 -3.62 15.19 3.92
N LEU A 52 -2.98 16.32 3.61
CA LEU A 52 -1.84 16.83 4.35
C LEU A 52 -2.21 17.14 5.81
N GLN A 53 -3.34 17.81 6.04
CA GLN A 53 -3.85 18.13 7.38
C GLN A 53 -4.13 16.85 8.19
N ASN A 54 -4.80 15.87 7.58
CA ASN A 54 -5.04 14.58 8.22
C ASN A 54 -3.72 13.91 8.60
N CYS A 55 -2.76 13.82 7.68
CA CYS A 55 -1.46 13.23 7.94
C CYS A 55 -0.65 14.00 9.00
N ALA A 56 -0.77 15.33 9.07
CA ALA A 56 -0.13 16.14 10.10
C ALA A 56 -0.70 15.86 11.50
N VAL A 57 -2.03 15.71 11.61
CA VAL A 57 -2.67 15.33 12.88
C VAL A 57 -2.27 13.89 13.27
N LEU A 58 -2.26 12.97 12.31
CA LEU A 58 -1.81 11.59 12.52
C LEU A 58 -0.33 11.54 12.91
N LEU A 59 0.51 12.43 12.40
CA LEU A 59 1.91 12.54 12.80
C LEU A 59 2.05 12.91 14.29
N CYS A 60 1.24 13.86 14.76
CA CYS A 60 1.25 14.31 16.15
C CYS A 60 0.67 13.28 17.14
N ARG A 61 -0.28 12.44 16.68
CA ARG A 61 -1.01 11.49 17.53
C ARG A 61 -0.62 10.03 17.31
N GLY A 62 0.15 9.76 16.28
CA GLY A 62 0.46 8.43 15.81
C GLY A 62 1.37 7.69 16.78
N THR A 63 1.18 6.38 16.83
CA THR A 63 2.05 5.45 17.55
C THR A 63 2.93 4.70 16.55
N PRO A 64 4.20 4.41 16.91
CA PRO A 64 5.09 3.61 16.07
C PRO A 64 4.48 2.24 15.76
N SER A 65 4.08 2.04 14.51
CA SER A 65 3.43 0.82 14.03
C SER A 65 4.33 0.12 13.01
N PRO A 66 4.31 -1.22 12.93
CA PRO A 66 5.10 -1.95 11.95
C PRO A 66 4.70 -1.59 10.50
N LEU A 67 5.69 -1.58 9.62
CA LEU A 67 5.52 -1.43 8.18
C LEU A 67 6.33 -2.50 7.48
N ASP A 68 5.67 -3.27 6.63
CA ASP A 68 6.30 -4.26 5.76
C ASP A 68 7.10 -3.57 4.67
N LEU A 69 8.27 -4.15 4.37
CA LEU A 69 9.09 -3.77 3.24
C LEU A 69 9.33 -4.98 2.35
N VAL A 70 9.42 -4.75 1.05
CA VAL A 70 9.79 -5.78 0.08
C VAL A 70 11.26 -5.58 -0.30
N SER A 71 12.09 -6.60 -0.10
CA SER A 71 13.41 -6.69 -0.70
C SER A 71 13.23 -6.99 -2.19
N VAL A 72 13.80 -6.19 -3.07
CA VAL A 72 13.74 -6.36 -4.53
C VAL A 72 15.16 -6.48 -5.07
N THR A 73 15.44 -7.55 -5.81
CA THR A 73 16.71 -7.75 -6.52
C THR A 73 16.51 -7.62 -8.02
N THR A 74 17.27 -6.75 -8.68
CA THR A 74 17.24 -6.55 -10.14
C THR A 74 18.23 -7.46 -10.87
N ALA A 75 18.20 -7.45 -12.20
CA ALA A 75 19.03 -8.28 -13.06
C ALA A 75 20.54 -8.08 -12.83
N SER A 76 20.98 -6.85 -12.56
CA SER A 76 22.37 -6.54 -12.19
C SER A 76 22.81 -7.06 -10.82
N GLY A 77 21.90 -7.62 -10.03
CA GLY A 77 22.14 -8.02 -8.64
C GLY A 77 21.99 -6.86 -7.65
N THR A 78 21.59 -5.67 -8.12
CA THR A 78 21.27 -4.53 -7.25
C THR A 78 20.08 -4.89 -6.37
N ARG A 79 20.23 -4.70 -5.05
CA ARG A 79 19.18 -4.94 -4.07
C ARG A 79 18.66 -3.61 -3.54
N VAL A 80 17.35 -3.41 -3.61
CA VAL A 80 16.66 -2.21 -3.10
C VAL A 80 15.47 -2.64 -2.23
N PHE A 81 15.04 -1.75 -1.35
CA PHE A 81 13.90 -1.95 -0.47
C PHE A 81 12.75 -1.04 -0.89
N SER A 82 11.57 -1.63 -0.95
CA SER A 82 10.36 -1.03 -1.48
C SER A 82 9.29 -0.98 -0.37
N PHE A 83 8.61 0.17 -0.20
CA PHE A 83 7.55 0.38 0.81
C PHE A 83 6.12 0.48 0.23
N LEU A 84 5.96 0.63 -1.08
CA LEU A 84 4.68 0.75 -1.79
C LEU A 84 4.41 -0.33 -2.85
N SER A 85 5.20 -0.39 -3.93
CA SER A 85 4.89 -1.22 -5.10
C SER A 85 6.07 -1.55 -6.02
N VAL A 86 5.91 -2.63 -6.80
CA VAL A 86 6.66 -2.90 -8.04
C VAL A 86 5.67 -3.00 -9.19
N ALA A 87 5.89 -2.25 -10.27
CA ALA A 87 4.98 -2.24 -11.42
C ALA A 87 5.68 -2.53 -12.74
N TRP A 88 4.95 -3.18 -13.65
CA TRP A 88 5.34 -3.47 -15.03
C TRP A 88 4.15 -3.36 -15.97
N GLY A 89 4.40 -2.89 -17.19
CA GLY A 89 3.36 -2.67 -18.20
C GLY A 89 2.61 -1.37 -17.95
N LEU A 90 1.29 -1.38 -18.12
CA LEU A 90 0.46 -0.16 -18.14
C LEU A 90 0.71 0.80 -16.97
N VAL A 91 0.84 0.30 -15.74
CA VAL A 91 1.06 1.16 -14.56
C VAL A 91 2.43 1.83 -14.62
N ALA A 92 3.49 1.07 -14.88
CA ALA A 92 4.86 1.60 -14.98
C ALA A 92 5.03 2.59 -16.14
N ASP A 93 4.37 2.33 -17.26
CA ASP A 93 4.34 3.26 -18.40
C ASP A 93 3.64 4.58 -18.02
N VAL A 94 2.51 4.51 -17.32
CA VAL A 94 1.81 5.71 -16.82
C VAL A 94 2.65 6.48 -15.80
N ASP A 95 3.30 5.79 -14.86
CA ASP A 95 4.16 6.41 -13.85
C ASP A 95 5.22 7.30 -14.51
N ILE A 96 5.97 6.73 -15.45
CA ILE A 96 7.12 7.41 -16.08
C ILE A 96 6.70 8.43 -17.13
N GLU A 97 5.71 8.13 -17.98
CA GLU A 97 5.35 9.05 -19.06
C GLU A 97 4.58 10.27 -18.57
N SER A 98 3.78 10.11 -17.52
CA SER A 98 3.02 11.21 -16.93
C SER A 98 3.91 12.21 -16.17
N GLU A 99 5.19 11.90 -15.91
CA GLU A 99 6.14 12.86 -15.33
C GLU A 99 6.31 14.11 -16.20
N ARG A 100 6.15 14.01 -17.53
CA ARG A 100 6.14 15.18 -18.43
C ARG A 100 4.99 16.15 -18.12
N LEU A 101 3.94 15.65 -17.47
CA LEU A 101 2.74 16.37 -17.08
C LEU A 101 2.71 16.65 -15.57
N ARG A 102 3.86 16.63 -14.88
CA ARG A 102 3.93 16.85 -13.41
C ARG A 102 3.29 18.16 -12.93
N ARG A 103 3.24 19.18 -13.80
CA ARG A 103 2.53 20.46 -13.55
C ARG A 103 1.02 20.31 -13.36
N LEU A 104 0.42 19.23 -13.87
CA LEU A 104 -1.00 18.93 -13.71
C LEU A 104 -1.33 18.23 -12.39
N GLY A 105 -0.32 18.01 -11.53
CA GLY A 105 -0.51 17.35 -10.24
C GLY A 105 -1.04 15.91 -10.41
N PRO A 106 -1.93 15.44 -9.52
CA PRO A 106 -2.49 14.08 -9.59
C PRO A 106 -3.22 13.74 -10.89
N ALA A 107 -3.80 14.72 -11.59
CA ALA A 107 -4.53 14.52 -12.84
C ALA A 107 -3.66 13.90 -13.96
N ARG A 108 -2.33 14.04 -13.87
CA ARG A 108 -1.37 13.43 -14.80
C ARG A 108 -1.55 11.92 -14.94
N PHE A 109 -1.89 11.23 -13.85
CA PHE A 109 -2.07 9.78 -13.84
C PHE A 109 -3.34 9.37 -14.57
N ALA A 110 -4.44 10.11 -14.35
CA ALA A 110 -5.70 9.87 -15.05
C ALA A 110 -5.55 10.11 -16.57
N LEU A 111 -4.87 11.19 -16.96
CA LEU A 111 -4.58 11.49 -18.37
C LEU A 111 -3.66 10.44 -19.01
N GLY A 112 -2.60 10.04 -18.30
CA GLY A 112 -1.70 8.98 -18.75
C GLY A 112 -2.44 7.66 -18.94
N ALA A 113 -3.25 7.25 -17.96
CA ALA A 113 -4.07 6.05 -18.05
C ALA A 113 -5.07 6.10 -19.22
N ALA A 114 -5.72 7.24 -19.44
CA ALA A 114 -6.63 7.42 -20.58
C ALA A 114 -5.89 7.30 -21.92
N ALA A 115 -4.73 7.94 -22.07
CA ALA A 115 -3.92 7.84 -23.28
C ALA A 115 -3.46 6.38 -23.52
N ARG A 116 -3.00 5.69 -22.48
CA ARG A 116 -2.61 4.27 -22.58
C ARG A 116 -3.77 3.32 -22.80
N LEU A 117 -4.97 3.67 -22.37
CA LEU A 117 -6.17 2.89 -22.68
C LEU A 117 -6.55 2.98 -24.16
N LEU A 118 -6.39 4.16 -24.78
CA LEU A 118 -6.63 4.36 -26.21
C LEU A 118 -5.59 3.64 -27.07
N ALA A 119 -4.33 3.64 -26.63
CA ALA A 119 -3.21 2.94 -27.25
C ALA A 119 -2.72 1.77 -26.36
N LEU A 120 -3.61 0.81 -26.09
CA LEU A 120 -3.32 -0.30 -25.18
C LEU A 120 -2.23 -1.21 -25.74
N HIS A 121 -1.15 -1.38 -24.97
CA HIS A 121 -0.05 -2.29 -25.27
C HIS A 121 -0.15 -3.55 -24.42
N THR A 122 0.46 -4.62 -24.91
CA THR A 122 0.66 -5.86 -24.14
C THR A 122 2.15 -6.19 -24.09
N TYR A 123 2.55 -6.84 -23.02
CA TYR A 123 3.94 -7.11 -22.67
C TYR A 123 4.07 -8.59 -22.40
N ARG A 124 4.96 -9.26 -23.13
CA ARG A 124 5.20 -10.69 -22.97
C ARG A 124 6.17 -10.89 -21.81
N GLY A 125 5.85 -11.83 -20.92
CA GLY A 125 6.64 -12.04 -19.73
C GLY A 125 6.28 -13.33 -19.01
N ARG A 126 7.04 -13.62 -17.96
CA ARG A 126 6.78 -14.70 -17.01
C ARG A 126 6.69 -14.11 -15.61
N LEU A 127 5.57 -14.36 -14.94
CA LEU A 127 5.34 -14.02 -13.54
C LEU A 127 5.30 -15.31 -12.73
N SER A 128 6.24 -15.47 -11.81
CA SER A 128 6.26 -16.56 -10.84
C SER A 128 6.03 -16.02 -9.43
N TYR A 129 5.28 -16.72 -8.58
CA TYR A 129 5.05 -16.28 -7.21
C TYR A 129 4.84 -17.43 -6.23
N LEU A 130 5.15 -17.17 -4.96
CA LEU A 130 4.85 -18.04 -3.84
C LEU A 130 3.52 -17.60 -3.19
N PRO A 131 2.42 -18.35 -3.36
CA PRO A 131 1.13 -18.00 -2.77
C PRO A 131 1.20 -17.97 -1.24
N ALA A 132 0.46 -17.07 -0.60
CA ALA A 132 0.36 -17.01 0.86
C ALA A 132 -0.55 -18.12 1.44
N VAL A 133 -1.50 -18.63 0.65
CA VAL A 133 -2.41 -19.72 1.02
C VAL A 133 -2.13 -20.94 0.14
N PRO A 134 -2.05 -22.17 0.71
CA PRO A 134 -1.83 -23.39 -0.07
C PRO A 134 -2.88 -23.60 -1.16
N ARG A 135 -2.44 -24.26 -2.23
CA ARG A 135 -3.11 -24.42 -3.53
C ARG A 135 -4.53 -25.04 -3.49
N SER A 136 -4.95 -25.65 -2.38
CA SER A 136 -6.29 -26.25 -2.26
C SER A 136 -7.42 -25.23 -2.10
N ALA A 137 -7.14 -23.99 -1.70
CA ALA A 137 -8.16 -22.93 -1.55
C ALA A 137 -8.29 -22.01 -2.78
N THR A 138 -7.30 -22.02 -3.69
CA THR A 138 -7.26 -21.12 -4.85
C THR A 138 -7.89 -21.71 -6.11
N ALA A 139 -7.96 -23.04 -6.22
CA ALA A 139 -8.58 -23.72 -7.37
C ALA A 139 -10.06 -23.33 -7.55
N ASP A 140 -10.80 -23.17 -6.45
CA ASP A 140 -12.21 -22.78 -6.46
C ASP A 140 -12.42 -21.32 -6.90
N ALA A 141 -11.42 -20.45 -6.75
CA ALA A 141 -11.50 -19.06 -7.20
C ALA A 141 -11.14 -18.89 -8.69
N THR A 142 -10.31 -19.78 -9.25
CA THR A 142 -9.90 -19.73 -10.66
C THR A 142 -10.81 -20.53 -11.60
N ALA A 143 -11.50 -21.57 -11.10
CA ALA A 143 -12.34 -22.44 -11.93
C ALA A 143 -13.67 -21.79 -12.40
N ALA A 144 -14.05 -20.64 -11.84
CA ALA A 144 -15.26 -19.92 -12.26
C ALA A 144 -15.08 -19.06 -13.52
N THR A 145 -13.95 -19.15 -14.23
CA THR A 145 -13.65 -18.31 -15.42
C THR A 145 -13.21 -19.14 -16.62
N GLU A 146 -14.06 -20.07 -17.08
CA GLU A 146 -14.01 -20.56 -18.46
C GLU A 146 -15.36 -20.28 -19.15
N PRO A 147 -15.38 -19.73 -20.38
CA PRO A 147 -16.63 -19.42 -21.06
C PRO A 147 -17.19 -20.70 -21.69
N ALA A 148 -18.19 -21.30 -21.04
CA ALA A 148 -19.06 -22.26 -21.69
C ALA A 148 -19.98 -21.52 -22.68
N THR A 149 -20.08 -22.10 -23.87
CA THR A 149 -20.80 -21.63 -25.06
C THR A 149 -22.29 -21.34 -24.81
N ALA A 150 -22.79 -20.33 -25.53
CA ALA A 150 -24.13 -19.78 -25.44
C ALA A 150 -25.25 -20.79 -25.75
N ALA A 151 -26.31 -20.75 -24.94
CA ALA A 151 -27.66 -21.11 -25.36
C ALA A 151 -28.68 -20.12 -24.76
N HIS A 152 -29.46 -19.51 -25.65
CA HIS A 152 -30.63 -18.64 -25.41
C HIS A 152 -31.65 -19.27 -24.45
N VAL A 153 -32.15 -18.49 -23.47
CA VAL A 153 -33.58 -18.43 -23.14
C VAL A 153 -33.92 -17.00 -22.68
N ALA A 154 -35.06 -16.49 -23.14
CA ALA A 154 -35.49 -15.11 -23.04
C ALA A 154 -36.45 -14.84 -21.86
N THR A 155 -36.52 -13.55 -21.50
CA THR A 155 -37.62 -12.77 -20.87
C THR A 155 -38.10 -13.12 -19.46
N ALA A 156 -38.08 -12.13 -18.56
CA ALA A 156 -39.29 -11.33 -18.23
C ALA A 156 -38.98 -10.15 -17.30
N ASP A 157 -39.49 -8.98 -17.69
CA ASP A 157 -39.66 -7.73 -16.95
C ASP A 157 -40.37 -7.91 -15.60
N ALA A 158 -39.96 -7.16 -14.59
CA ALA A 158 -40.90 -6.64 -13.58
C ALA A 158 -40.31 -5.43 -12.84
N ALA A 159 -41.01 -4.31 -13.02
CA ALA A 159 -40.70 -2.99 -12.50
C ALA A 159 -40.84 -2.85 -10.97
N LEU A 160 -40.08 -1.89 -10.43
CA LEU A 160 -40.25 -1.27 -9.11
C LEU A 160 -41.68 -0.76 -8.86
N PRO A 161 -42.06 -0.64 -7.58
CA PRO A 161 -42.78 0.55 -7.14
C PRO A 161 -42.04 1.31 -6.03
N ARG A 162 -42.02 2.64 -6.19
CA ARG A 162 -41.79 3.64 -5.15
C ARG A 162 -42.99 3.65 -4.19
N ALA A 163 -42.74 3.86 -2.89
CA ALA A 163 -43.68 4.50 -1.98
C ALA A 163 -42.92 5.31 -0.93
N LEU A 164 -43.36 6.55 -0.76
CA LEU A 164 -42.97 7.56 0.23
C LEU A 164 -43.93 7.51 1.44
N SER A 165 -43.51 8.20 2.52
CA SER A 165 -44.29 8.69 3.69
C SER A 165 -44.49 7.67 4.83
N ASP A 166 -44.32 7.98 6.13
CA ASP A 166 -44.15 9.23 6.90
C ASP A 166 -43.67 8.93 8.34
N LEU A 167 -43.37 10.03 9.09
CA LEU A 167 -43.30 10.23 10.56
C LEU A 167 -41.90 10.18 11.20
N GLY A 168 -41.39 11.21 11.86
CA GLY A 168 -41.96 12.51 12.22
C GLY A 168 -40.91 13.39 12.91
N LEU A 169 -40.89 14.67 12.51
CA LEU A 169 -40.16 15.76 13.16
C LEU A 169 -40.97 16.31 14.33
N CYS A 170 -40.30 16.69 15.42
CA CYS A 170 -40.77 17.76 16.29
C CYS A 170 -39.70 18.83 16.35
N ALA A 171 -40.00 19.97 15.73
CA ALA A 171 -39.28 21.23 15.89
C ALA A 171 -40.03 22.09 16.91
N GLY A 172 -39.28 22.76 17.78
CA GLY A 172 -39.75 23.88 18.58
C GLY A 172 -38.78 25.05 18.38
N THR A 173 -39.25 26.09 17.70
CA THR A 173 -38.56 27.33 17.34
C THR A 173 -38.86 28.47 18.33
N SER A 174 -37.86 29.32 18.62
CA SER A 174 -37.98 30.79 18.70
C SER A 174 -36.58 31.40 19.02
N SER A 175 -35.94 32.11 18.07
CA SER A 175 -35.85 33.59 17.94
C SER A 175 -35.34 34.29 19.22
N GLY A 176 -34.11 34.80 19.26
CA GLY A 176 -33.66 36.07 18.67
C GLY A 176 -32.63 36.76 19.61
N PRO A 177 -31.93 37.83 19.17
CA PRO A 177 -30.49 38.02 19.43
C PRO A 177 -30.14 39.06 20.52
N GLY A 178 -28.88 39.06 20.98
CA GLY A 178 -28.32 40.15 21.79
C GLY A 178 -26.84 39.95 22.14
N THR A 179 -25.95 40.74 21.53
CA THR A 179 -24.67 41.18 22.10
C THR A 179 -24.91 42.46 22.91
N PRO A 180 -24.12 42.75 23.95
CA PRO A 180 -23.03 43.71 23.77
C PRO A 180 -21.73 43.37 24.54
N GLU A 181 -20.72 44.18 24.24
CA GLU A 181 -19.35 44.28 24.77
C GLU A 181 -19.27 44.53 26.28
N GLY A 182 -18.11 44.24 26.90
CA GLY A 182 -17.76 44.79 28.22
C GLY A 182 -16.67 44.06 29.00
N ASP A 183 -15.42 44.45 28.73
CA ASP A 183 -14.37 44.87 29.70
C ASP A 183 -13.66 43.91 30.69
N GLY A 184 -12.34 44.12 30.74
CA GLY A 184 -11.41 44.10 31.89
C GLY A 184 -11.47 43.04 33.00
N GLY A 185 -10.34 42.34 33.21
CA GLY A 185 -10.12 41.58 34.46
C GLY A 185 -8.81 40.80 34.49
N ASP A 186 -7.70 41.51 34.63
CA ASP A 186 -6.41 41.00 35.10
C ASP A 186 -6.53 40.40 36.52
N TRP A 187 -5.98 39.21 36.74
CA TRP A 187 -5.51 38.73 38.05
C TRP A 187 -4.38 37.71 37.83
N GLY A 188 -3.18 38.11 38.24
CA GLY A 188 -2.01 37.25 38.32
C GLY A 188 -1.87 36.49 39.64
N ASP A 189 -1.08 35.43 39.51
CA ASP A 189 -0.04 34.93 40.40
C ASP A 189 -0.35 33.97 41.58
N ALA A 190 0.71 33.20 41.86
CA ALA A 190 1.00 32.20 42.89
C ALA A 190 0.40 30.81 42.63
N GLY A 191 1.17 29.75 42.37
CA GLY A 191 2.49 29.42 42.88
C GLY A 191 2.32 28.36 43.96
N ASP A 192 2.74 27.11 43.71
CA ASP A 192 3.26 26.26 44.79
C ASP A 192 4.01 25.04 44.24
N THR A 193 5.14 24.79 44.89
CA THR A 193 6.09 23.71 44.62
C THR A 193 6.22 22.82 45.86
N ALA A 194 6.64 21.58 45.60
CA ALA A 194 7.26 20.64 46.52
C ALA A 194 6.36 19.92 47.55
N ALA A 195 6.34 18.59 47.44
CA ALA A 195 6.85 17.70 48.50
C ALA A 195 6.86 16.25 48.01
N ALA A 196 8.05 15.68 47.86
CA ALA A 196 8.26 14.25 47.68
C ALA A 196 8.59 13.63 49.05
N THR A 197 7.87 12.57 49.43
CA THR A 197 8.15 11.76 50.62
C THR A 197 8.37 10.32 50.20
N LYS A 198 9.54 9.75 50.55
CA LYS A 198 9.87 8.32 50.40
C LYS A 198 9.28 7.50 51.56
N PRO A 199 9.19 6.17 51.39
CA PRO A 199 9.65 5.29 52.46
C PRO A 199 10.61 4.18 52.00
N HIS A 200 11.20 3.57 53.03
CA HIS A 200 12.39 2.72 53.12
C HIS A 200 12.31 1.32 52.49
N GLY A 201 13.48 0.71 52.25
CA GLY A 201 13.60 -0.75 52.13
C GLY A 201 14.98 -1.29 51.71
N VAL A 202 15.83 -1.57 52.70
CA VAL A 202 16.81 -2.67 52.82
C VAL A 202 17.96 -2.82 51.79
N THR A 203 19.17 -2.66 52.30
CA THR A 203 20.49 -2.94 51.72
C THR A 203 20.77 -4.45 51.55
N SER A 204 21.16 -4.86 50.34
CA SER A 204 21.88 -6.11 50.07
C SER A 204 23.22 -5.83 49.38
N ILE A 205 24.26 -6.50 49.85
CA ILE A 205 25.68 -6.44 49.46
C ILE A 205 25.85 -6.75 47.96
N PRO A 206 26.74 -6.07 47.19
CA PRO A 206 26.96 -6.43 45.79
C PRO A 206 27.96 -7.59 45.69
N GLU A 207 27.51 -8.71 45.15
CA GLU A 207 28.36 -9.81 44.73
C GLU A 207 28.97 -9.44 43.36
N ASN A 208 30.28 -9.23 43.34
CA ASN A 208 31.04 -8.79 42.18
C ASN A 208 31.38 -10.01 41.31
N THR A 209 30.47 -10.43 40.43
CA THR A 209 30.77 -11.41 39.39
C THR A 209 31.20 -10.67 38.12
N PRO A 210 32.39 -10.95 37.54
CA PRO A 210 32.79 -10.33 36.28
C PRO A 210 31.88 -10.83 35.15
N LYS A 211 31.01 -9.94 34.64
CA LYS A 211 30.26 -10.19 33.40
C LYS A 211 31.25 -10.20 32.24
N HIS A 212 31.57 -11.38 31.74
CA HIS A 212 32.16 -11.50 30.40
C HIS A 212 31.23 -10.83 29.39
N PRO A 213 31.72 -9.94 28.51
CA PRO A 213 30.91 -9.41 27.43
C PRO A 213 30.54 -10.58 26.51
N SER A 214 29.24 -10.76 26.27
CA SER A 214 28.76 -11.63 25.20
C SER A 214 29.44 -11.22 23.88
N PRO A 215 29.89 -12.16 23.05
CA PRO A 215 30.50 -11.81 21.78
C PRO A 215 29.51 -10.98 20.95
N PRO A 216 29.99 -9.98 20.18
CA PRO A 216 29.13 -9.23 19.28
C PRO A 216 28.42 -10.22 18.35
N ALA A 217 27.12 -10.00 18.13
CA ALA A 217 26.37 -10.73 17.13
C ALA A 217 27.15 -10.69 15.80
N PRO A 218 27.20 -11.80 15.04
CA PRO A 218 27.92 -11.81 13.78
C PRO A 218 27.41 -10.68 12.89
N PRO A 219 28.29 -10.00 12.13
CA PRO A 219 27.87 -8.95 11.23
C PRO A 219 26.82 -9.51 10.28
N SER A 220 25.62 -8.92 10.30
CA SER A 220 24.60 -9.20 9.29
C SER A 220 25.23 -8.99 7.90
N PRO A 221 24.95 -9.87 6.93
CA PRO A 221 25.48 -9.72 5.57
C PRO A 221 25.19 -8.31 5.05
N PRO A 222 26.06 -7.75 4.19
CA PRO A 222 25.86 -6.40 3.67
C PRO A 222 24.47 -6.28 3.00
N GLY A 223 23.69 -5.29 3.43
CA GLY A 223 22.45 -4.88 2.74
C GLY A 223 21.13 -5.51 3.22
N GLY A 224 20.85 -5.57 4.53
CA GLY A 224 19.52 -5.88 5.07
C GLY A 224 19.28 -7.33 5.54
N PRO A 225 18.02 -7.73 5.82
CA PRO A 225 17.67 -9.09 6.25
C PRO A 225 17.95 -10.12 5.16
N VAL A 226 18.03 -11.40 5.51
CA VAL A 226 18.25 -12.49 4.53
C VAL A 226 16.97 -12.80 3.76
N ASP A 227 17.04 -12.92 2.44
CA ASP A 227 15.93 -13.39 1.60
C ASP A 227 15.93 -14.93 1.53
N ASP A 228 15.18 -15.58 2.42
CA ASP A 228 15.10 -17.05 2.56
C ASP A 228 14.16 -17.73 1.54
N LEU A 229 13.28 -16.97 0.89
CA LEU A 229 12.32 -17.49 -0.10
C LEU A 229 12.83 -17.39 -1.53
N LEU A 230 13.92 -16.66 -1.76
CA LEU A 230 14.43 -16.34 -3.09
C LEU A 230 15.64 -17.21 -3.43
N VAL A 231 15.64 -17.74 -4.66
CA VAL A 231 16.84 -18.32 -5.29
C VAL A 231 17.47 -17.29 -6.23
N PRO A 232 18.76 -17.40 -6.59
CA PRO A 232 19.39 -16.50 -7.56
C PRO A 232 18.59 -16.38 -8.87
N LEU A 233 18.60 -15.21 -9.50
CA LEU A 233 17.82 -14.93 -10.73
C LEU A 233 18.14 -15.90 -11.88
N GLY A 234 19.39 -16.39 -11.97
CA GLY A 234 19.81 -17.36 -13.00
C GLY A 234 19.39 -18.81 -12.73
N GLN A 235 18.82 -19.12 -11.57
CA GLN A 235 18.32 -20.46 -11.23
C GLN A 235 16.80 -20.53 -11.40
N PRO A 236 16.23 -21.69 -11.77
CA PRO A 236 14.77 -21.83 -11.84
C PRO A 236 14.12 -21.59 -10.47
N VAL A 237 12.92 -21.00 -10.46
CA VAL A 237 12.13 -20.85 -9.24
C VAL A 237 11.77 -22.21 -8.65
N PRO A 238 11.57 -22.33 -7.33
CA PRO A 238 11.17 -23.60 -6.71
C PRO A 238 9.86 -24.15 -7.32
N PRO A 239 9.70 -25.48 -7.43
CA PRO A 239 8.52 -26.09 -8.05
C PRO A 239 7.21 -25.87 -7.26
N SER A 240 7.31 -25.41 -6.01
CA SER A 240 6.16 -25.03 -5.19
C SER A 240 5.54 -23.68 -5.61
N TRP A 241 6.26 -22.89 -6.41
CA TRP A 241 5.77 -21.60 -6.91
C TRP A 241 4.76 -21.80 -8.05
N VAL A 242 3.88 -20.82 -8.22
CA VAL A 242 2.97 -20.73 -9.35
C VAL A 242 3.61 -19.87 -10.43
N THR A 243 3.71 -20.38 -11.66
CA THR A 243 4.27 -19.66 -12.80
C THR A 243 3.22 -19.42 -13.87
N LEU A 244 3.12 -18.16 -14.29
CA LEU A 244 2.23 -17.66 -15.33
C LEU A 244 3.08 -17.05 -16.43
N GLU A 245 3.15 -17.70 -17.58
CA GLU A 245 3.79 -17.15 -18.77
C GLU A 245 2.73 -16.69 -19.78
N GLY A 246 2.99 -15.59 -20.48
CA GLY A 246 2.12 -15.08 -21.53
C GLY A 246 2.21 -13.57 -21.72
N ASP A 247 1.19 -13.03 -22.36
CA ASP A 247 1.07 -11.60 -22.62
C ASP A 247 0.20 -10.94 -21.54
N PHE A 248 0.71 -9.86 -20.96
CA PHE A 248 0.09 -9.09 -19.88
C PHE A 248 -0.17 -7.66 -20.34
N VAL A 249 -1.23 -7.05 -19.82
CA VAL A 249 -1.41 -5.59 -19.89
C VAL A 249 -0.67 -4.91 -18.75
N LEU A 250 -0.72 -5.51 -17.55
CA LEU A 250 0.01 -5.02 -16.38
C LEU A 250 0.28 -6.16 -15.40
N VAL A 251 1.37 -5.99 -14.64
CA VAL A 251 1.66 -6.72 -13.40
C VAL A 251 2.02 -5.67 -12.34
N LEU A 252 1.40 -5.76 -11.17
CA LEU A 252 1.57 -4.85 -10.05
C LEU A 252 1.71 -5.69 -8.76
N ALA A 253 2.87 -5.63 -8.14
CA ALA A 253 3.06 -6.08 -6.76
C ALA A 253 2.81 -4.87 -5.86
N ILE A 254 1.77 -4.87 -5.04
CA ILE A 254 1.47 -3.77 -4.12
C ILE A 254 1.27 -4.33 -2.71
N TYR A 255 1.65 -3.56 -1.70
CA TYR A 255 1.61 -3.98 -0.29
C TYR A 255 1.10 -2.87 0.63
N GLN A 256 0.57 -1.80 0.03
CA GLN A 256 -0.33 -0.84 0.67
C GLN A 256 -1.68 -0.87 -0.04
N SER A 257 -2.72 -0.33 0.60
CA SER A 257 -4.07 -0.37 0.02
C SER A 257 -4.26 0.51 -1.20
N HIS A 258 -3.49 1.60 -1.27
CA HIS A 258 -3.58 2.62 -2.32
C HIS A 258 -2.36 2.58 -3.23
N LEU A 259 -2.58 2.69 -4.54
CA LEU A 259 -1.55 2.93 -5.56
C LEU A 259 -1.38 4.43 -5.86
N GLY A 260 -2.37 5.24 -5.49
CA GLY A 260 -2.37 6.70 -5.58
C GLY A 260 -3.41 7.26 -4.62
N ALA A 261 -3.43 8.58 -4.42
CA ALA A 261 -4.32 9.20 -3.44
C ALA A 261 -5.81 8.93 -3.70
N GLU A 262 -6.18 8.80 -4.97
CA GLU A 262 -7.53 8.47 -5.43
C GLU A 262 -7.65 7.02 -5.91
N LEU A 263 -6.65 6.15 -5.73
CA LEU A 263 -6.61 4.86 -6.41
C LEU A 263 -6.38 3.72 -5.43
N VAL A 264 -7.46 3.02 -5.05
CA VAL A 264 -7.42 1.87 -4.14
C VAL A 264 -7.19 0.58 -4.92
N ALA A 265 -5.95 0.11 -4.93
CA ALA A 265 -5.56 -1.10 -5.66
C ALA A 265 -5.69 -2.38 -4.81
N ALA A 266 -5.56 -2.31 -3.49
CA ALA A 266 -5.68 -3.46 -2.60
C ALA A 266 -6.46 -3.10 -1.31
N PRO A 267 -7.81 -3.01 -1.36
CA PRO A 267 -8.62 -2.52 -0.23
C PRO A 267 -8.44 -3.28 1.10
N ARG A 268 -7.97 -4.53 1.05
CA ARG A 268 -7.76 -5.39 2.22
C ARG A 268 -6.31 -5.38 2.74
N ALA A 269 -5.39 -4.71 2.04
CA ALA A 269 -4.00 -4.65 2.44
C ALA A 269 -3.85 -3.88 3.76
N ARG A 270 -3.06 -4.44 4.68
CA ARG A 270 -2.63 -3.74 5.89
C ARG A 270 -1.13 -3.46 5.82
N PRO A 271 -0.64 -2.43 6.52
CA PRO A 271 0.79 -2.11 6.51
C PRO A 271 1.70 -3.23 7.01
N ASP A 272 1.17 -4.21 7.75
CA ASP A 272 1.91 -5.28 8.43
C ASP A 272 1.31 -6.70 8.24
N ASP A 273 0.55 -6.92 7.15
CA ASP A 273 -0.10 -8.22 6.89
C ASP A 273 0.86 -9.33 6.41
N GLY A 274 2.10 -8.98 6.06
CA GLY A 274 3.11 -9.87 5.53
C GLY A 274 2.80 -10.36 4.12
N LEU A 275 1.97 -9.64 3.35
CA LEU A 275 1.50 -10.05 2.03
C LEU A 275 1.89 -9.07 0.92
N ILE A 276 2.29 -9.64 -0.21
CA ILE A 276 2.37 -8.98 -1.50
C ILE A 276 1.04 -9.24 -2.20
N HIS A 277 0.26 -8.18 -2.43
CA HIS A 277 -1.01 -8.25 -3.18
C HIS A 277 -0.69 -8.16 -4.67
N LEU A 278 -0.37 -9.29 -5.29
CA LEU A 278 -0.06 -9.35 -6.73
C LEU A 278 -1.34 -9.16 -7.55
N CYS A 279 -1.36 -8.10 -8.33
CA CYS A 279 -2.44 -7.74 -9.23
C CYS A 279 -1.96 -7.83 -10.68
N TYR A 280 -2.67 -8.53 -11.55
CA TYR A 280 -2.29 -8.62 -12.96
C TYR A 280 -3.50 -8.69 -13.90
N VAL A 281 -3.29 -8.23 -15.13
CA VAL A 281 -4.28 -8.30 -16.21
C VAL A 281 -3.62 -8.96 -17.40
N ARG A 282 -4.20 -10.05 -17.91
CA ARG A 282 -3.71 -10.73 -19.12
C ARG A 282 -4.19 -10.01 -20.39
N ALA A 283 -3.48 -10.25 -21.50
CA ALA A 283 -3.95 -9.87 -22.82
C ALA A 283 -5.32 -10.49 -23.13
N GLY A 284 -6.09 -9.84 -24.02
CA GLY A 284 -7.47 -10.24 -24.36
C GLY A 284 -8.55 -9.48 -23.57
N VAL A 285 -8.20 -8.69 -22.56
CA VAL A 285 -9.13 -7.79 -21.89
C VAL A 285 -9.62 -6.69 -22.86
N SER A 286 -10.93 -6.41 -22.85
CA SER A 286 -11.45 -5.27 -23.61
C SER A 286 -11.10 -3.95 -22.92
N ARG A 287 -10.89 -2.88 -23.71
CA ARG A 287 -10.63 -1.53 -23.18
C ARG A 287 -11.75 -1.06 -22.24
N GLY A 288 -13.00 -1.40 -22.55
CA GLY A 288 -14.14 -1.08 -21.68
C GLY A 288 -14.10 -1.80 -20.33
N ALA A 289 -13.72 -3.08 -20.30
CA ALA A 289 -13.54 -3.82 -19.05
C ALA A 289 -12.38 -3.27 -18.22
N LEU A 290 -11.27 -2.93 -18.86
CA LEU A 290 -10.12 -2.30 -18.21
C LEU A 290 -10.47 -0.91 -17.65
N LEU A 291 -11.21 -0.08 -18.41
CA LEU A 291 -11.71 1.21 -17.94
C LEU A 291 -12.59 1.05 -16.70
N ARG A 292 -13.54 0.10 -16.73
CA ARG A 292 -14.40 -0.19 -15.57
C ARG A 292 -13.57 -0.62 -14.35
N ALA A 293 -12.54 -1.44 -14.55
CA ALA A 293 -11.63 -1.84 -13.47
C ALA A 293 -10.87 -0.64 -12.88
N LEU A 294 -10.30 0.23 -13.71
CA LEU A 294 -9.62 1.46 -13.27
C LEU A 294 -10.58 2.38 -12.50
N LEU A 295 -11.78 2.60 -13.03
CA LEU A 295 -12.82 3.43 -12.42
C LEU A 295 -13.36 2.85 -11.10
N ALA A 296 -13.40 1.52 -10.95
CA ALA A 296 -13.79 0.86 -9.71
C ALA A 296 -12.73 1.04 -8.61
N MET A 297 -11.45 1.05 -8.97
CA MET A 297 -10.36 1.35 -8.04
C MET A 297 -10.40 2.82 -7.56
N THR A 298 -10.92 3.74 -8.37
CA THR A 298 -11.07 5.16 -7.97
C THR A 298 -12.20 5.40 -6.97
N ARG A 299 -13.27 4.61 -7.04
CA ARG A 299 -14.46 4.78 -6.16
C ARG A 299 -14.36 4.05 -4.82
N GLY A 300 -13.20 3.49 -4.48
CA GLY A 300 -12.99 2.84 -3.17
C GLY A 300 -13.71 1.50 -2.97
N GLY A 301 -14.02 0.76 -4.04
CA GLY A 301 -14.47 -0.64 -3.95
C GLY A 301 -15.77 -0.91 -3.16
N GLY A 302 -16.57 0.12 -2.88
CA GLY A 302 -17.88 0.01 -2.23
C GLY A 302 -19.01 0.13 -3.25
N GLY A 303 -19.49 -1.00 -3.76
CA GLY A 303 -20.63 -1.04 -4.67
C GLY A 303 -20.91 -2.46 -5.12
N GLY A 304 -21.64 -3.20 -4.28
CA GLY A 304 -22.31 -4.44 -4.69
C GLY A 304 -23.28 -4.13 -5.83
N GLY A 305 -22.92 -4.55 -7.03
CA GLY A 305 -23.72 -4.44 -8.23
C GLY A 305 -23.16 -5.45 -9.21
N ASP A 306 -23.93 -6.52 -9.43
CA ASP A 306 -23.60 -7.69 -10.23
C ASP A 306 -23.10 -7.29 -11.64
N VAL A 307 -21.78 -7.35 -11.83
CA VAL A 307 -21.10 -7.31 -13.12
C VAL A 307 -19.98 -8.31 -13.00
N THR A 308 -20.08 -9.42 -13.71
CA THR A 308 -19.01 -10.40 -14.01
C THR A 308 -17.62 -9.80 -13.76
N GLY A 309 -16.93 -10.33 -12.74
CA GLY A 309 -15.88 -9.67 -11.96
C GLY A 309 -14.79 -8.92 -12.75
N PRO A 310 -14.04 -8.02 -12.09
CA PRO A 310 -13.04 -7.21 -12.77
C PRO A 310 -11.99 -8.10 -13.47
N PRO A 311 -11.49 -7.71 -14.66
CA PRO A 311 -10.43 -8.42 -15.38
C PRO A 311 -9.06 -8.43 -14.65
N LEU A 312 -9.03 -7.98 -13.40
CA LEU A 312 -7.86 -7.82 -12.57
C LEU A 312 -7.79 -8.99 -11.59
N ALA A 313 -6.95 -9.97 -11.90
CA ALA A 313 -6.64 -11.04 -10.97
C ALA A 313 -5.86 -10.44 -9.78
N ARG A 314 -6.20 -10.86 -8.55
CA ARG A 314 -5.51 -10.47 -7.33
C ARG A 314 -5.18 -11.72 -6.52
N VAL A 315 -3.90 -11.94 -6.24
CA VAL A 315 -3.43 -13.11 -5.49
C VAL A 315 -2.50 -12.67 -4.35
N PRO A 316 -2.74 -13.10 -3.11
CA PRO A 316 -1.83 -12.84 -2.01
C PRO A 316 -0.60 -13.75 -2.14
N ALA A 317 0.59 -13.16 -2.06
CA ALA A 317 1.87 -13.86 -2.18
C ALA A 317 2.85 -13.43 -1.09
N ARG A 318 3.90 -14.22 -0.87
CA ARG A 318 5.02 -13.87 0.03
C ARG A 318 6.29 -13.46 -0.73
N ALA A 319 6.41 -13.95 -1.96
CA ALA A 319 7.52 -13.66 -2.84
C ALA A 319 7.07 -13.75 -4.30
N PHE A 320 7.76 -13.06 -5.19
CA PHE A 320 7.52 -13.08 -6.62
C PHE A 320 8.80 -12.94 -7.42
N ARG A 321 8.75 -13.37 -8.68
CA ARG A 321 9.75 -13.13 -9.71
C ARG A 321 9.02 -12.71 -10.98
N LEU A 322 9.47 -11.61 -11.57
CA LEU A 322 8.97 -11.10 -12.82
C LEU A 322 10.11 -11.10 -13.85
N GLU A 323 9.88 -11.77 -14.97
CA GLU A 323 10.82 -11.89 -16.07
C GLU A 323 10.17 -11.28 -17.33
N PRO A 324 10.44 -10.02 -17.65
CA PRO A 324 10.01 -9.43 -18.90
C PRO A 324 10.68 -10.14 -20.09
N LEU A 325 9.88 -10.66 -21.02
CA LEU A 325 10.36 -11.27 -22.27
C LEU A 325 10.28 -10.27 -23.45
N THR A 326 9.51 -9.19 -23.31
CA THR A 326 9.53 -8.07 -24.25
C THR A 326 10.88 -7.34 -24.15
N PRO A 327 11.58 -7.05 -25.27
CA PRO A 327 12.95 -6.50 -25.27
C PRO A 327 13.12 -5.12 -24.61
N ARG A 328 12.05 -4.32 -24.59
CA ARG A 328 12.05 -2.97 -24.01
C ARG A 328 10.75 -2.74 -23.26
N GLY A 329 10.84 -1.98 -22.19
CA GLY A 329 9.69 -1.57 -21.40
C GLY A 329 10.13 -0.77 -20.19
N VAL A 330 9.22 -0.62 -19.24
CA VAL A 330 9.44 0.13 -18.02
C VAL A 330 9.13 -0.75 -16.83
N LEU A 331 10.02 -0.73 -15.84
CA LEU A 331 9.80 -1.27 -14.52
C LEU A 331 9.93 -0.12 -13.52
N THR A 332 9.02 -0.08 -12.55
CA THR A 332 9.08 0.88 -11.44
C THR A 332 9.06 0.17 -10.10
N VAL A 333 9.79 0.74 -9.13
CA VAL A 333 9.81 0.35 -7.71
C VAL A 333 9.48 1.62 -6.92
N ASP A 334 8.37 1.61 -6.18
CA ASP A 334 7.78 2.77 -5.49
C ASP A 334 7.56 4.01 -6.39
N GLY A 335 7.34 3.77 -7.68
CA GLY A 335 7.18 4.81 -8.71
C GLY A 335 8.49 5.28 -9.35
N GLU A 336 9.64 4.85 -8.85
CA GLU A 336 10.96 5.17 -9.40
C GLU A 336 11.35 4.15 -10.48
N ARG A 337 11.90 4.63 -11.61
CA ARG A 337 12.36 3.75 -12.69
C ARG A 337 13.57 2.94 -12.24
N VAL A 338 13.50 1.62 -12.45
CA VAL A 338 14.62 0.71 -12.21
C VAL A 338 15.13 0.08 -13.51
N GLU A 339 16.23 -0.66 -13.40
CA GLU A 339 16.77 -1.49 -14.48
C GLU A 339 15.68 -2.38 -15.10
N TYR A 340 15.58 -2.36 -16.43
CA TYR A 340 14.63 -3.21 -17.13
C TYR A 340 15.22 -4.60 -17.37
N GLY A 341 14.64 -5.62 -16.75
CA GLY A 341 15.05 -7.01 -16.87
C GLY A 341 14.37 -7.88 -15.81
N PRO A 342 14.80 -9.14 -15.65
CA PRO A 342 14.34 -9.99 -14.57
C PRO A 342 14.54 -9.32 -13.20
N LEU A 343 13.51 -9.36 -12.38
CA LEU A 343 13.59 -8.95 -10.98
C LEU A 343 12.80 -9.92 -10.11
N GLN A 344 13.12 -9.92 -8.83
CA GLN A 344 12.39 -10.73 -7.84
C GLN A 344 12.31 -9.99 -6.53
N GLY A 345 11.30 -10.31 -5.73
CA GLY A 345 11.21 -9.75 -4.39
C GLY A 345 10.49 -10.62 -3.40
N GLN A 346 10.80 -10.37 -2.13
CA GLN A 346 10.26 -11.04 -0.96
C GLN A 346 9.84 -10.01 0.07
N ILE A 347 8.70 -10.25 0.73
CA ILE A 347 8.23 -9.41 1.81
C ILE A 347 8.90 -9.75 3.15
N HIS A 348 9.27 -8.69 3.87
CA HIS A 348 9.80 -8.73 5.23
C HIS A 348 8.83 -8.03 6.15
N ARG A 349 8.21 -8.80 7.04
CA ARG A 349 7.13 -8.32 7.90
C ARG A 349 7.65 -7.36 8.97
N GLY A 350 7.05 -6.18 9.08
CA GLY A 350 7.34 -5.19 10.10
C GLY A 350 8.79 -4.72 10.13
N LEU A 351 9.47 -4.73 8.97
CA LEU A 351 10.89 -4.39 8.87
C LEU A 351 11.15 -2.92 9.22
N ALA A 352 10.22 -2.03 8.87
CA ALA A 352 10.26 -0.61 9.21
C ALA A 352 9.17 -0.24 10.22
N ARG A 353 9.21 1.01 10.68
CA ARG A 353 8.17 1.60 11.52
C ARG A 353 7.63 2.87 10.90
N VAL A 354 6.31 3.04 10.94
CA VAL A 354 5.62 4.25 10.49
C VAL A 354 4.65 4.70 11.57
N LEU A 355 4.43 6.01 11.69
CA LEU A 355 3.49 6.57 12.64
C LEU A 355 2.06 6.39 12.11
N LEU A 356 1.30 5.51 12.76
CA LEU A 356 -0.12 5.27 12.50
C LEU A 356 -0.92 5.46 13.79
N THR A 357 -2.16 5.90 13.68
CA THR A 357 -3.11 5.70 14.77
C THR A 357 -3.67 4.28 14.70
N PRO A 358 -4.07 3.67 15.83
CA PRO A 358 -4.78 2.40 15.80
C PRO A 358 -5.97 2.48 14.84
N ALA A 359 -6.19 1.40 14.07
CA ALA A 359 -7.39 1.30 13.25
C ALA A 359 -8.62 1.54 14.14
N ALA A 360 -9.55 2.38 13.67
CA ALA A 360 -10.83 2.54 14.35
C ALA A 360 -11.50 1.15 14.48
N PRO A 361 -12.12 0.83 15.63
CA PRO A 361 -12.68 -0.49 15.92
C PRO A 361 -13.76 -0.94 14.93
#